data_AF-A0AA40TWN9-F1
#
_entry.id   AF-A0AA40TWN9-F1
#
_cell.length_a   1.000
_cell.length_b   1.000
_cell.length_c   1.000
_cell.angle_alpha   90.00
_cell.angle_beta   90.00
_cell.angle_gamma   90.00
#
_symmetry.space_group_name_H-M   'P 1'
#
loop_
_entity.id
_entity.type
_entity.pdbx_description
1 polymer ?
#
loop_
_entity_poly.entity_id
_entity_poly.type
_entity_poly.pdbx_seq_one_letter_code
_entity_poly.pdbx_strand_id
1 'polypeptide(L)'
;MRYQQTLIEVPVMSLTEARFHDLVDATQQNIEDVFDESGLDVDLENSAGVLTVKFEGGSQLIFSRQEPLRQLWLAAKSGGFHFDYDEDESRWACDTSDELLSEMLARMTLEQAGADLDFSPDYRQTAQAIVQQRQPCSSVALHQSVSAR
;
A
#
# COMPACT_ATOMS: atom_id res chain seq x y z
N MET A 1 -15.73 -22.05 -43.32
CA MET A 1 -14.62 -22.48 -42.45
C MET A 1 -14.67 -21.62 -41.21
N ARG A 2 -14.63 -22.23 -40.03
CA ARG A 2 -14.92 -21.57 -38.75
C ARG A 2 -13.76 -20.67 -38.34
N TYR A 3 -14.09 -19.44 -37.97
CA TYR A 3 -13.20 -18.54 -37.23
C TYR A 3 -12.87 -19.19 -35.89
N GLN A 4 -11.59 -19.38 -35.60
CA GLN A 4 -11.12 -19.51 -34.23
C GLN A 4 -10.23 -18.30 -33.96
N GLN A 5 -10.88 -17.27 -33.43
CA GLN A 5 -10.19 -16.18 -32.74
C GLN A 5 -9.65 -16.80 -31.44
N THR A 6 -8.33 -16.99 -31.36
CA THR A 6 -7.66 -17.36 -30.12
C THR A 6 -7.80 -16.18 -29.15
N LEU A 7 -8.72 -16.31 -28.20
CA LEU A 7 -8.70 -15.55 -26.97
C LEU A 7 -7.40 -15.93 -26.25
N ILE A 8 -6.42 -15.03 -26.28
CA ILE A 8 -5.29 -15.09 -25.37
C ILE A 8 -5.89 -14.72 -24.01
N GLU A 9 -6.15 -15.71 -23.17
CA GLU A 9 -6.38 -15.47 -21.76
C GLU A 9 -5.11 -14.79 -21.24
N VAL A 10 -5.19 -13.48 -21.01
CA VAL A 10 -4.14 -12.76 -20.30
C VAL A 10 -4.00 -13.45 -18.95
N PRO A 11 -2.83 -14.01 -18.61
CA PRO A 11 -2.65 -14.56 -17.27
C PRO A 11 -2.80 -13.40 -16.31
N VAL A 12 -3.83 -13.44 -15.45
CA VAL A 12 -3.85 -12.67 -14.20
C VAL A 12 -2.52 -12.96 -13.54
N MET A 13 -1.63 -11.97 -13.54
CA MET A 13 -0.37 -12.09 -12.82
C MET A 13 -0.77 -12.06 -11.35
N SER A 14 -0.85 -13.23 -10.74
CA SER A 14 -1.20 -13.33 -9.31
C SER A 14 -0.21 -12.49 -8.51
N LEU A 15 -0.72 -11.61 -7.65
CA LEU A 15 0.08 -10.71 -6.82
C LEU A 15 1.21 -11.47 -6.08
N THR A 16 2.45 -11.13 -6.41
CA THR A 16 3.62 -11.79 -5.80
C THR A 16 3.76 -11.40 -4.33
N GLU A 17 4.41 -12.25 -3.54
CA GLU A 17 4.64 -11.99 -2.11
C GLU A 17 5.35 -10.65 -1.87
N ALA A 18 6.50 -10.46 -2.50
CA ALA A 18 7.31 -9.26 -2.32
C ALA A 18 6.49 -8.00 -2.69
N ARG A 19 5.73 -8.08 -3.80
CA ARG A 19 4.87 -6.97 -4.23
C ARG A 19 3.75 -6.68 -3.23
N PHE A 20 3.12 -7.71 -2.69
CA PHE A 20 2.11 -7.56 -1.64
C PHE A 20 2.68 -6.88 -0.39
N HIS A 21 3.89 -7.26 0.04
CA HIS A 21 4.55 -6.63 1.17
C HIS A 21 4.80 -5.14 0.91
N ASP A 22 5.40 -4.81 -0.24
CA ASP A 22 5.67 -3.43 -0.63
C ASP A 22 4.39 -2.57 -0.66
N LEU A 23 3.28 -3.15 -1.15
CA LEU A 23 1.98 -2.46 -1.20
C LEU A 23 1.41 -2.21 0.18
N VAL A 24 1.48 -3.19 1.08
CA VAL A 24 1.00 -3.02 2.47
C VAL A 24 1.87 -2.00 3.20
N ASP A 25 3.20 -2.06 3.07
CA ASP A 25 4.13 -1.09 3.68
C ASP A 25 3.84 0.32 3.18
N ALA A 26 3.69 0.52 1.86
CA ALA A 26 3.36 1.81 1.28
C ALA A 26 1.99 2.34 1.76
N THR A 27 1.01 1.44 1.91
CA THR A 27 -0.33 1.81 2.39
C THR A 27 -0.31 2.23 3.86
N GLN A 28 0.38 1.47 4.71
CA GLN A 28 0.52 1.80 6.13
C GLN A 28 1.30 3.12 6.32
N GLN A 29 2.37 3.34 5.54
CA GLN A 29 3.09 4.61 5.56
C GLN A 29 2.19 5.80 5.16
N ASN A 30 1.40 5.65 4.10
CA ASN A 30 0.46 6.72 3.70
C ASN A 30 -0.57 7.02 4.80
N ILE A 31 -1.06 6.01 5.51
CA ILE A 31 -1.98 6.19 6.64
C ILE A 31 -1.29 6.94 7.77
N GLU A 32 -0.06 6.58 8.13
CA GLU A 32 0.74 7.27 9.15
C GLU A 32 0.95 8.74 8.77
N ASP A 33 1.41 9.01 7.54
CA ASP A 33 1.67 10.35 7.05
C ASP A 33 0.40 11.23 7.12
N VAL A 34 -0.75 10.70 6.71
CA VAL A 34 -2.04 11.43 6.79
C VAL A 34 -2.42 11.76 8.24
N PHE A 35 -2.21 10.84 9.18
CA PHE A 35 -2.48 11.10 10.59
C PHE A 35 -1.51 12.12 11.19
N ASP A 36 -0.21 11.99 10.91
CA ASP A 36 0.82 12.92 11.38
C ASP A 36 0.59 14.35 10.86
N GLU A 37 0.19 14.49 9.60
CA GLU A 37 -0.11 15.79 8.98
C GLU A 37 -1.44 16.40 9.45
N SER A 38 -2.37 15.58 9.95
CA SER A 38 -3.71 16.03 10.38
C SER A 38 -3.70 16.89 11.64
N GLY A 39 -2.67 16.76 12.48
CA GLY A 39 -2.63 17.38 13.81
C GLY A 39 -3.60 16.78 14.83
N LEU A 40 -4.21 15.63 14.54
CA LEU A 40 -4.98 14.85 15.51
C LEU A 40 -4.08 14.29 16.61
N ASP A 41 -4.60 14.23 17.84
CA ASP A 41 -3.94 13.54 18.95
C ASP A 41 -4.21 12.02 18.85
N VAL A 42 -3.40 11.34 18.04
CA VAL A 42 -3.44 9.89 17.84
C VAL A 42 -2.10 9.26 18.22
N ASP A 43 -2.16 8.06 18.80
CA ASP A 43 -0.99 7.23 19.07
C ASP A 43 -0.84 6.21 17.93
N LEU A 44 0.24 6.32 17.17
CA LEU A 44 0.57 5.45 16.04
C LEU A 44 1.66 4.45 16.45
N GLU A 45 1.35 3.16 16.35
CA GLU A 45 2.32 2.08 16.58
C GLU A 45 2.35 1.13 15.38
N ASN A 46 3.52 1.02 14.73
CA ASN A 46 3.72 0.10 13.62
C ASN A 46 4.83 -0.91 13.93
N SER A 47 4.49 -2.19 13.84
CA SER A 47 5.41 -3.28 14.12
C SER A 47 5.03 -4.53 13.35
N ALA A 48 6.01 -5.13 12.65
CA ALA A 48 5.88 -6.41 11.97
C ALA A 48 4.65 -6.53 11.05
N GLY A 49 4.34 -5.46 10.30
CA GLY A 49 3.20 -5.43 9.37
C GLY A 49 1.84 -5.20 10.05
N VAL A 50 1.84 -4.81 11.33
CA VAL A 50 0.66 -4.40 12.08
C VAL A 50 0.78 -2.91 12.42
N LEU A 51 -0.14 -2.10 11.90
CA LEU A 51 -0.29 -0.69 12.25
C LEU A 51 -1.48 -0.53 13.20
N THR A 52 -1.26 0.10 14.34
CA THR A 52 -2.30 0.43 15.32
C THR A 52 -2.41 1.94 15.43
N VAL A 53 -3.62 2.46 15.22
CA VAL A 53 -3.99 3.86 15.41
C VAL A 53 -4.91 3.93 16.62
N LYS A 54 -4.49 4.59 17.70
CA LYS A 54 -5.33 4.81 18.88
C LYS A 54 -5.77 6.26 18.94
N PHE A 55 -7.08 6.50 18.98
CA PHE A 55 -7.66 7.82 19.16
C PHE A 55 -7.70 8.21 20.63
N GLU A 56 -7.74 9.51 20.94
CA GLU A 56 -7.88 10.06 22.30
C GLU A 56 -9.06 9.43 23.09
N GLY A 57 -10.15 9.08 22.40
CA GLY A 57 -11.32 8.41 22.99
C GLY A 57 -11.13 6.93 23.35
N GLY A 58 -9.93 6.37 23.13
CA GLY A 58 -9.56 4.98 23.43
C GLY A 58 -10.02 3.95 22.39
N SER A 59 -10.74 4.37 21.34
CA SER A 59 -11.04 3.52 20.19
C SER A 59 -9.81 3.37 19.29
N GLN A 60 -9.78 2.30 18.52
CA GLN A 60 -8.60 1.92 17.73
C GLN A 60 -8.99 1.46 16.33
N LEU A 61 -8.08 1.69 15.39
CA LEU A 61 -8.02 1.03 14.09
C LEU A 61 -6.74 0.19 14.07
N ILE A 62 -6.86 -1.10 13.79
CA ILE A 62 -5.73 -2.02 13.73
C ILE A 62 -5.68 -2.63 12.35
N PHE A 63 -4.63 -2.32 11.61
CA PHE A 63 -4.34 -2.88 10.30
C PHE A 63 -3.36 -4.03 10.46
N SER A 64 -3.61 -5.16 9.79
CA SER A 64 -2.70 -6.30 9.83
C SER A 64 -2.54 -6.94 8.44
N ARG A 65 -1.28 -7.22 8.09
CA ARG A 65 -0.93 -7.97 6.90
C ARG A 65 -1.31 -9.45 7.05
N GLN A 66 -2.02 -10.00 6.07
CA GLN A 66 -2.32 -11.44 5.99
C GLN A 66 -1.66 -12.06 4.76
N GLU A 67 -0.39 -12.44 4.91
CA GLU A 67 0.44 -12.96 3.82
C GLU A 67 -0.17 -14.17 3.08
N PRO A 68 -0.73 -15.20 3.74
CA PRO A 68 -1.27 -16.37 3.04
C PRO A 68 -2.48 -16.04 2.16
N LEU A 69 -3.22 -14.98 2.49
CA LEU A 69 -4.43 -14.55 1.80
C LEU A 69 -4.18 -13.38 0.84
N ARG A 70 -3.01 -12.72 0.93
CA ARG A 70 -2.70 -11.47 0.22
C ARG A 70 -3.71 -10.36 0.51
N GLN A 71 -4.17 -10.31 1.76
CA GLN A 71 -5.16 -9.33 2.21
C GLN A 71 -4.58 -8.38 3.27
N LEU A 72 -5.07 -7.14 3.25
CA LEU A 72 -4.93 -6.22 4.36
C LEU A 72 -6.21 -6.31 5.21
N TRP A 73 -6.07 -6.57 6.50
CA TRP A 73 -7.21 -6.65 7.42
C TRP A 73 -7.27 -5.40 8.29
N LEU A 74 -8.48 -4.90 8.55
CA LEU A 74 -8.77 -3.80 9.46
C LEU A 74 -9.70 -4.28 10.57
N ALA A 75 -9.27 -4.18 11.82
CA ALA A 75 -10.15 -4.26 12.97
C ALA A 75 -10.50 -2.86 13.47
N ALA A 76 -11.78 -2.57 13.58
CA ALA A 76 -12.33 -1.31 14.06
C ALA A 76 -13.45 -1.57 15.09
N LYS A 77 -13.91 -0.53 15.77
CA LYS A 77 -15.05 -0.62 16.71
C LYS A 77 -16.31 -1.21 16.07
N SER A 78 -16.53 -0.99 14.78
CA SER A 78 -17.68 -1.48 14.03
C SER A 78 -17.56 -2.93 13.55
N GLY A 79 -16.38 -3.55 13.62
CA GLY A 79 -16.15 -4.91 13.13
C GLY A 79 -14.77 -5.11 12.50
N GLY A 80 -14.60 -6.27 11.86
CA GLY A 80 -13.43 -6.60 11.05
C GLY A 80 -13.75 -6.52 9.56
N PHE A 81 -12.81 -6.01 8.78
CA PHE A 81 -12.92 -5.84 7.33
C PHE A 81 -11.66 -6.40 6.66
N HIS A 82 -11.81 -7.00 5.49
CA HIS A 82 -10.70 -7.52 4.72
C HIS A 82 -10.68 -6.85 3.36
N PHE A 83 -9.48 -6.53 2.90
CA PHE A 83 -9.27 -5.83 1.65
C PHE A 83 -8.35 -6.63 0.73
N ASP A 84 -8.80 -6.81 -0.49
CA ASP A 84 -8.00 -7.29 -1.60
C ASP A 84 -7.44 -6.08 -2.37
N TYR A 85 -6.24 -6.22 -2.93
CA TYR A 85 -5.64 -5.18 -3.75
C TYR A 85 -6.01 -5.36 -5.22
N ASP A 86 -6.65 -4.35 -5.80
CA ASP A 86 -6.88 -4.24 -7.23
C ASP A 86 -5.66 -3.57 -7.89
N GLU A 87 -4.89 -4.32 -8.67
CA GLU A 87 -3.70 -3.81 -9.37
C GLU A 87 -4.05 -2.90 -10.56
N ASP A 88 -5.21 -3.09 -11.20
CA ASP A 88 -5.63 -2.28 -12.35
C ASP A 88 -6.02 -0.87 -11.91
N GLU A 89 -6.67 -0.77 -10.75
CA GLU A 89 -7.13 0.49 -10.18
C GLU A 89 -6.20 1.01 -9.06
N SER A 90 -5.19 0.22 -8.71
CA SER A 90 -4.17 0.51 -7.69
C SER A 90 -4.78 0.87 -6.32
N ARG A 91 -5.81 0.13 -5.89
CA ARG A 91 -6.60 0.43 -4.69
C ARG A 91 -6.98 -0.82 -3.90
N TRP A 92 -7.20 -0.63 -2.60
CA TRP A 92 -7.71 -1.68 -1.71
C TRP A 92 -9.24 -1.63 -1.67
N ALA A 93 -9.89 -2.74 -2.02
CA ALA A 93 -11.34 -2.87 -2.03
C ALA A 93 -11.79 -3.95 -1.03
N CYS A 94 -12.87 -3.67 -0.29
CA CYS A 94 -13.38 -4.58 0.71
C CYS A 94 -14.04 -5.81 0.06
N ASP A 95 -13.66 -7.01 0.49
CA ASP A 95 -14.09 -8.31 -0.08
C ASP A 95 -15.62 -8.55 0.00
N THR A 96 -16.30 -7.86 0.89
CA THR A 96 -17.71 -8.07 1.24
C THR A 96 -18.63 -6.92 0.82
N SER A 97 -18.10 -5.70 0.68
CA SER A 97 -18.89 -4.50 0.37
C SER A 97 -18.43 -3.73 -0.87
N ASP A 98 -17.30 -4.08 -1.46
CA ASP A 98 -16.61 -3.33 -2.52
C ASP A 98 -16.24 -1.87 -2.11
N GLU A 99 -16.43 -1.47 -0.84
CA GLU A 99 -16.04 -0.15 -0.33
C GLU A 99 -14.51 -0.03 -0.30
N LEU A 100 -13.99 1.13 -0.69
CA LEU A 100 -12.55 1.35 -0.71
C LEU A 100 -12.01 1.56 0.71
N LEU A 101 -10.79 1.09 0.95
CA LEU A 101 -10.08 1.34 2.22
C LEU A 101 -10.04 2.84 2.56
N SER A 102 -9.72 3.69 1.58
CA SER A 102 -9.61 5.13 1.78
C SER A 102 -10.93 5.77 2.21
N GLU A 103 -12.06 5.34 1.62
CA GLU A 103 -13.39 5.83 1.94
C GLU A 103 -13.82 5.36 3.34
N MET A 104 -13.56 4.09 3.63
CA MET A 104 -13.87 3.49 4.93
C MET A 104 -13.09 4.18 6.06
N LEU A 105 -11.80 4.47 5.86
CA LEU A 105 -10.96 5.17 6.84
C LEU A 105 -11.37 6.62 7.05
N ALA A 106 -11.69 7.35 5.98
CA ALA A 106 -12.20 8.71 6.08
C ALA A 106 -13.47 8.75 6.93
N ARG A 107 -14.43 7.85 6.65
CA ARG A 107 -15.67 7.73 7.42
C ARG A 107 -15.43 7.37 8.88
N MET A 108 -14.61 6.35 9.17
CA MET A 108 -14.32 5.91 10.53
C MET A 108 -13.57 6.98 11.34
N THR A 109 -12.70 7.75 10.71
CA THR A 109 -11.96 8.84 11.34
C THR A 109 -12.88 10.01 11.65
N LEU A 110 -13.77 10.36 10.73
CA LEU A 110 -14.81 11.37 10.97
C LEU A 110 -15.73 10.98 12.14
N GLU A 111 -16.14 9.70 12.22
CA GLU A 111 -16.98 9.20 13.31
C GLU A 111 -16.28 9.20 14.68
N GLN A 112 -14.97 8.93 14.74
CA GLN A 112 -14.23 8.73 15.99
C GLN A 112 -13.51 9.98 16.48
N ALA A 113 -13.02 10.82 15.57
CA ALA A 113 -12.19 12.00 15.87
C ALA A 113 -12.81 13.31 15.37
N GLY A 114 -13.91 13.25 14.59
CA GLY A 114 -14.55 14.45 14.04
C GLY A 114 -13.75 15.15 12.95
N ALA A 115 -12.72 14.49 12.40
CA ALA A 115 -11.87 15.02 11.34
C ALA A 115 -12.15 14.34 10.01
N ASP A 116 -12.25 15.16 8.97
CA ASP A 116 -12.40 14.72 7.59
C ASP A 116 -11.00 14.68 6.94
N LEU A 117 -10.47 13.47 6.75
CA LEU A 117 -9.12 13.23 6.21
C LEU A 117 -9.20 12.47 4.89
N ASP A 118 -8.27 12.75 3.99
CA ASP A 118 -8.14 12.08 2.71
C ASP A 118 -7.04 11.01 2.78
N PHE A 119 -7.44 9.75 2.66
CA PHE A 119 -6.54 8.59 2.64
C PHE A 119 -6.35 8.02 1.23
N SER A 120 -6.70 8.78 0.19
CA SER A 120 -6.37 8.37 -1.18
C SER A 120 -4.85 8.23 -1.33
N PRO A 121 -4.37 7.24 -2.10
CA PRO A 121 -2.93 7.03 -2.27
C PRO A 121 -2.27 8.28 -2.87
N ASP A 122 -1.23 8.83 -2.22
CA ASP A 122 -0.50 9.97 -2.77
C ASP A 122 0.21 9.56 -4.08
N TYR A 123 -0.39 9.91 -5.21
CA TYR A 123 0.14 9.69 -6.55
C TYR A 123 1.46 10.46 -6.81
N ARG A 124 1.88 11.36 -5.91
CA ARG A 124 3.17 12.05 -5.99
C ARG A 124 4.32 11.21 -5.42
N GLN A 125 4.06 10.27 -4.52
CA GLN A 125 5.09 9.47 -3.85
C GLN A 125 5.47 8.21 -4.64
N THR A 126 4.52 7.62 -5.39
CA THR A 126 4.79 6.54 -6.35
C THR A 126 5.77 6.96 -7.45
N ALA A 127 5.78 8.23 -7.86
CA ALA A 127 6.75 8.75 -8.82
C ALA A 127 8.21 8.76 -8.30
N GLN A 128 8.41 8.87 -6.98
CA GLN A 128 9.75 8.91 -6.36
C GLN A 128 10.32 7.51 -6.09
N ALA A 129 9.46 6.54 -5.73
CA ALA A 129 9.89 5.15 -5.49
C ALA A 129 10.45 4.47 -6.76
N ILE A 130 9.92 4.81 -7.95
CA ILE A 130 10.38 4.24 -9.23
C ILE A 130 11.77 4.77 -9.63
N VAL A 131 12.16 5.95 -9.14
CA VAL A 131 13.47 6.56 -9.45
C VAL A 131 14.62 5.89 -8.69
N GLN A 132 14.39 5.33 -7.50
CA GLN A 132 15.45 4.75 -6.68
C GLN A 132 15.92 3.34 -7.10
N GLN A 133 15.16 2.62 -7.93
CA GLN A 133 15.56 1.28 -8.41
C GLN A 133 16.47 1.30 -9.65
N ARG A 134 16.90 2.47 -10.14
CA ARG A 134 17.93 2.57 -11.20
C ARG A 134 19.30 2.93 -10.64
N GLN A 135 19.94 2.00 -9.94
CA GLN A 135 21.39 2.08 -9.74
C GLN A 135 22.11 1.59 -11.01
N PRO A 136 22.99 2.40 -11.64
CA PRO A 136 23.84 1.92 -12.71
C PRO A 136 24.99 1.07 -12.13
N CYS A 137 25.11 -0.17 -12.59
CA CYS A 137 26.35 -0.95 -12.48
C CYS A 137 27.52 -0.10 -13.02
N SER A 138 28.44 0.30 -12.15
CA SER A 138 29.71 0.87 -12.58
C SER A 138 30.85 0.18 -11.84
N SER A 139 31.44 -0.82 -12.50
CA SER A 139 32.81 -1.22 -12.23
C SER A 139 33.43 -1.77 -13.52
N VAL A 140 34.00 -0.86 -14.30
CA VAL A 140 35.09 -1.19 -15.24
C VAL A 140 36.22 -0.22 -14.91
N ALA A 141 37.15 -0.69 -14.08
CA ALA A 141 38.39 0.02 -13.81
C ALA A 141 39.32 -0.09 -15.04
N LEU A 142 39.66 1.07 -15.59
CA LEU A 142 40.66 1.26 -16.64
C LEU A 142 42.03 0.70 -16.22
N HIS A 143 42.67 -0.08 -17.10
CA HIS A 143 44.13 -0.20 -17.14
C HIS A 143 44.62 0.24 -18.52
N GLN A 144 45.12 1.47 -18.60
CA GLN A 144 45.94 1.95 -19.71
C GLN A 144 47.40 1.67 -19.38
N SER A 145 48.06 0.82 -20.17
CA SER A 145 49.52 0.75 -20.22
C SER A 145 50.00 1.62 -21.38
N VAL A 146 50.69 2.70 -21.05
CA VAL A 146 51.30 3.68 -21.96
C VAL A 146 52.50 3.05 -22.66
N SER A 147 52.60 3.21 -23.98
CA SER A 147 53.82 2.98 -24.77
C SER A 147 54.11 4.22 -25.60
N ALA A 148 55.23 4.90 -25.31
CA ALA A 148 56.07 5.61 -26.29
C ALA A 148 57.20 6.39 -25.56
N ARG A 149 58.43 5.85 -25.60
CA ARG A 149 59.61 6.44 -26.26
C ARG A 149 60.83 5.56 -26.04
#